data_AF-A0A8T7AIH2-F1
#
_entry.id   AF-A0A8T7AIH2-F1
#
_cell.length_a   1.000
_cell.length_b   1.000
_cell.length_c   1.000
_cell.angle_alpha   90.00
_cell.angle_beta   90.00
_cell.angle_gamma   90.00
#
_symmetry.space_group_name_H-M   'P 1'
#
loop_
_entity.id
_entity.type
_entity.pdbx_description
1 polymer ?
#
loop_
_entity_poly.entity_id
_entity_poly.type
_entity_poly.pdbx_seq_one_letter_code
_entity_poly.pdbx_strand_id
1 'polypeptide(L)'
;MTHPGPPPDAADSNADGGLVLTDFTTDTPDLSWYVQNDNVMGGRSEGGFDIEPGELIFAGSTNTRGGGFSSIRTRPFKLDMSEYDGIRLRVKADGRRYTWQLQTGERYRGFRVSYWAEFDTLDGEWSTVDIPFSRFYPQIRGYKLDGPELDSSGITELGLYIYDGKDGPFELRLDSVAGYSGDGR
;
A
#
# COMPACT_ATOMS: atom_id res chain seq x y z
N MET A 1 19.16 39.10 -10.34
CA MET A 1 18.74 38.41 -11.57
C MET A 1 18.10 37.11 -11.12
N THR A 2 16.78 37.04 -11.17
CA THR A 2 15.97 35.91 -10.72
C THR A 2 15.86 34.90 -11.86
N HIS A 3 16.42 33.70 -11.67
CA HIS A 3 16.12 32.58 -12.55
C HIS A 3 14.76 31.99 -12.14
N PRO A 4 13.83 31.76 -13.08
CA PRO A 4 12.61 31.02 -12.78
C PRO A 4 12.97 29.54 -12.61
N GLY A 5 12.55 28.94 -11.50
CA GLY A 5 12.58 27.49 -11.34
C GLY A 5 11.68 26.81 -12.38
N PRO A 6 11.98 25.56 -12.77
CA PRO A 6 11.12 24.83 -13.70
C PRO A 6 9.74 24.58 -13.06
N PRO A 7 8.68 24.45 -13.88
CA PRO A 7 7.33 24.18 -13.39
C PRO A 7 7.23 22.76 -12.79
N PRO A 8 6.34 22.53 -11.81
CA PRO A 8 6.07 21.19 -11.29
C PRO A 8 5.09 20.48 -12.23
N ASP A 9 5.61 19.75 -13.21
CA ASP A 9 4.85 18.73 -13.94
C ASP A 9 5.81 17.79 -14.66
N ALA A 10 6.07 16.64 -14.04
CA ALA A 10 6.41 15.37 -14.70
C ALA A 10 6.54 14.31 -13.60
N ALA A 11 5.59 13.38 -13.54
CA ALA A 11 5.84 12.09 -12.93
C ALA A 11 6.92 11.41 -13.78
N ASP A 12 8.11 11.21 -13.23
CA ASP A 12 9.20 10.55 -13.94
C ASP A 12 8.80 9.10 -14.23
N SER A 13 8.77 8.78 -15.53
CA SER A 13 8.51 7.45 -16.04
C SER A 13 9.81 6.66 -16.01
N ASN A 14 9.88 5.65 -15.15
CA ASN A 14 10.99 4.70 -15.18
C ASN A 14 10.92 3.83 -16.43
N ALA A 15 12.08 3.31 -16.85
CA ALA A 15 12.36 2.68 -18.16
C ALA A 15 11.46 1.49 -18.60
N ASP A 16 10.50 1.07 -17.76
CA ASP A 16 9.50 0.04 -18.04
C ASP A 16 8.10 0.62 -18.33
N GLY A 17 7.94 1.94 -18.48
CA GLY A 17 6.64 2.57 -18.79
C GLY A 17 5.65 2.64 -17.62
N GLY A 18 6.11 2.35 -16.40
CA GLY A 18 5.30 2.45 -15.18
C GLY A 18 5.29 3.86 -14.57
N LEU A 19 4.18 4.23 -13.93
CA LEU A 19 4.07 5.44 -13.11
C LEU A 19 4.66 5.19 -11.72
N VAL A 20 5.76 5.86 -11.38
CA VAL A 20 6.28 5.84 -10.00
C VAL A 20 5.36 6.70 -9.13
N LEU A 21 4.71 6.08 -8.14
CA LEU A 21 3.86 6.77 -7.16
C LEU A 21 4.69 7.35 -6.03
N THR A 22 5.67 6.57 -5.56
CA THR A 22 6.67 7.00 -4.60
C THR A 22 7.87 6.05 -4.63
N ASP A 23 9.04 6.61 -4.41
CA ASP A 23 10.32 5.92 -4.18
C ASP A 23 10.97 6.40 -2.86
N PHE A 24 10.20 7.12 -2.04
CA PHE A 24 10.62 7.68 -0.76
C PHE A 24 11.87 8.59 -0.84
N THR A 25 12.15 9.16 -2.02
CA THR A 25 13.10 10.25 -2.20
C THR A 25 12.40 11.60 -2.11
N THR A 26 13.15 12.71 -2.14
CA THR A 26 12.58 14.06 -2.16
C THR A 26 11.87 14.40 -3.47
N ASP A 27 12.05 13.59 -4.50
CA ASP A 27 11.54 13.85 -5.85
C ASP A 27 10.13 13.27 -6.04
N THR A 28 9.65 12.46 -5.09
CA THR A 28 8.29 11.92 -5.09
C THR A 28 7.38 12.51 -4.00
N PRO A 29 6.04 12.47 -4.18
CA PRO A 29 5.12 13.05 -3.21
C PRO A 29 5.18 12.42 -1.82
N ASP A 30 5.12 13.25 -0.77
CA ASP A 30 4.85 12.77 0.59
C ASP A 30 3.38 12.35 0.73
N LEU A 31 3.13 11.04 0.79
CA LEU A 31 1.79 10.47 0.93
C LEU A 31 1.22 10.59 2.35
N SER A 32 1.97 11.18 3.30
CA SER A 32 1.55 11.43 4.68
C SER A 32 1.03 10.18 5.37
N TRP A 33 1.88 9.16 5.50
CA TRP A 33 1.53 7.90 6.15
C TRP A 33 1.16 8.08 7.63
N TYR A 34 0.25 7.24 8.14
CA TYR A 34 -0.12 7.17 9.55
C TYR A 34 -0.34 5.73 9.99
N VAL A 35 -0.09 5.45 11.27
CA VAL A 35 -0.24 4.12 11.88
C VAL A 35 -1.69 3.88 12.29
N GLN A 36 -2.19 2.67 12.04
CA GLN A 36 -3.42 2.14 12.63
C GLN A 36 -3.22 0.68 13.09
N ASN A 37 -3.19 0.52 14.41
CA ASN A 37 -3.06 -0.77 15.10
C ASN A 37 -4.40 -1.23 15.69
N ASP A 38 -4.45 -2.46 16.18
CA ASP A 38 -5.65 -3.14 16.67
C ASP A 38 -6.12 -2.76 18.09
N ASN A 39 -5.51 -1.74 18.71
CA ASN A 39 -5.68 -1.45 20.14
C ASN A 39 -7.09 -0.98 20.54
N VAL A 40 -7.92 -0.52 19.59
CA VAL A 40 -9.27 0.00 19.87
C VAL A 40 -10.18 -1.05 20.51
N MET A 41 -10.00 -2.33 20.16
CA MET A 41 -10.82 -3.44 20.67
C MET A 41 -10.07 -4.33 21.67
N GLY A 42 -9.00 -3.82 22.29
CA GLY A 42 -8.17 -4.55 23.26
C GLY A 42 -7.03 -5.35 22.65
N GLY A 43 -6.75 -5.14 21.35
CA GLY A 43 -5.58 -5.65 20.67
C GLY A 43 -4.27 -5.11 21.26
N ARG A 44 -3.20 -5.88 21.07
CA ARG A 44 -1.89 -5.65 21.68
C ARG A 44 -0.77 -5.61 20.65
N SER A 45 -1.14 -5.51 19.37
CA SER A 45 -0.14 -5.36 18.32
C SER A 45 0.48 -3.98 18.42
N GLU A 46 1.80 -3.93 18.23
CA GLU A 46 2.57 -2.70 18.20
C GLU A 46 3.28 -2.66 16.85
N GLY A 47 3.01 -1.64 16.06
CA GLY A 47 3.71 -1.41 14.81
C GLY A 47 3.77 0.06 14.48
N GLY A 48 4.76 0.41 13.68
CA GLY A 48 5.08 1.77 13.27
C GLY A 48 5.82 1.77 11.94
N PHE A 49 6.15 2.97 11.47
CA PHE A 49 6.99 3.12 10.29
C PHE A 49 7.97 4.26 10.46
N ASP A 50 9.07 4.15 9.73
CA ASP A 50 10.03 5.22 9.48
C ASP A 50 10.21 5.39 7.97
N ILE A 51 10.51 6.61 7.53
CA ILE A 51 10.84 6.90 6.13
C ILE A 51 12.28 7.40 6.10
N GLU A 52 13.13 6.68 5.38
CA GLU A 52 14.49 7.05 5.07
C GLU A 52 14.60 7.38 3.58
N PRO A 53 15.61 8.14 3.12
CA PRO A 53 15.78 8.39 1.69
C PRO A 53 15.89 7.07 0.90
N GLY A 54 14.89 6.79 0.07
CA GLY A 54 14.84 5.59 -0.77
C GLY A 54 14.08 4.41 -0.18
N GLU A 55 13.61 4.45 1.07
CA GLU A 55 12.74 3.39 1.60
C GLU A 55 11.79 3.83 2.73
N LEU A 56 10.64 3.16 2.78
CA LEU A 56 9.78 3.11 3.96
C LEU A 56 10.00 1.78 4.70
N ILE A 57 10.20 1.86 6.01
CA ILE A 57 10.36 0.70 6.88
C ILE A 57 9.10 0.54 7.72
N PHE A 58 8.34 -0.53 7.50
CA PHE A 58 7.17 -0.90 8.31
C PHE A 58 7.51 -2.08 9.23
N ALA A 59 7.54 -1.86 10.54
CA ALA A 59 8.02 -2.85 11.49
C ALA A 59 7.27 -2.83 12.83
N GLY A 60 7.35 -3.94 13.56
CA GLY A 60 6.70 -4.09 14.86
C GLY A 60 6.58 -5.53 15.32
N SER A 61 5.57 -5.80 16.14
CA SER A 61 5.16 -7.14 16.58
C SER A 61 3.64 -7.25 16.65
N THR A 62 3.09 -8.29 16.04
CA THR A 62 1.65 -8.59 16.11
C THR A 62 1.32 -9.47 17.31
N ASN A 63 0.10 -9.31 17.84
CA ASN A 63 -0.49 -10.21 18.83
C ASN A 63 -1.96 -10.50 18.50
N THR A 64 -2.28 -11.76 18.29
CA THR A 64 -3.59 -12.25 17.86
C THR A 64 -4.68 -12.17 18.93
N ARG A 65 -4.33 -11.83 20.19
CA ARG A 65 -5.34 -11.59 21.23
C ARG A 65 -5.93 -10.20 21.06
N GLY A 66 -7.15 -10.14 20.53
CA GLY A 66 -7.94 -8.90 20.43
C GLY A 66 -7.81 -8.16 19.10
N GLY A 67 -7.20 -8.78 18.08
CA GLY A 67 -7.10 -8.21 16.74
C GLY A 67 -6.13 -8.98 15.88
N GLY A 68 -4.83 -8.87 16.17
CA GLY A 68 -3.76 -9.54 15.44
C GLY A 68 -3.23 -8.76 14.24
N PHE A 69 -3.41 -7.44 14.18
CA PHE A 69 -2.95 -6.65 13.05
C PHE A 69 -2.24 -5.35 13.42
N SER A 70 -1.34 -4.93 12.53
CA SER A 70 -0.83 -3.58 12.42
C SER A 70 -0.95 -3.11 10.96
N SER A 71 -1.14 -1.81 10.76
CA SER A 71 -1.18 -1.23 9.43
C SER A 71 -0.65 0.18 9.40
N ILE A 72 -0.19 0.61 8.23
CA ILE A 72 0.07 2.00 7.89
C ILE A 72 -0.77 2.38 6.67
N ARG A 73 -1.22 3.63 6.63
CA ARG A 73 -2.09 4.14 5.57
C ARG A 73 -1.74 5.56 5.21
N THR A 74 -1.96 5.95 3.96
CA THR A 74 -1.75 7.33 3.50
C THR A 74 -2.89 8.23 3.97
N ARG A 75 -2.68 9.55 4.03
CA ARG A 75 -3.82 10.47 4.09
C ARG A 75 -4.62 10.39 2.78
N PRO A 76 -5.90 10.80 2.76
CA PRO A 76 -6.68 10.81 1.54
C PRO A 76 -6.05 11.69 0.46
N PHE A 77 -5.90 11.14 -0.75
CA PHE A 77 -5.42 11.83 -1.94
C PHE A 77 -6.28 11.46 -3.15
N LYS A 78 -5.87 11.86 -4.37
CA LYS A 78 -6.52 11.45 -5.61
C LYS A 78 -5.50 10.83 -6.52
N LEU A 79 -5.80 9.63 -7.00
CA LEU A 79 -4.95 8.89 -7.92
C LEU A 79 -5.81 8.16 -8.94
N ASP A 80 -5.53 8.43 -10.21
CA ASP A 80 -6.10 7.73 -11.36
C ASP A 80 -5.06 6.73 -11.89
N MET A 81 -5.39 5.44 -11.83
CA MET A 81 -4.59 4.35 -12.38
C MET A 81 -5.37 3.55 -13.42
N SER A 82 -6.34 4.16 -14.10
CA SER A 82 -7.18 3.48 -15.11
C SER A 82 -6.39 2.96 -16.33
N GLU A 83 -5.20 3.50 -16.60
CA GLU A 83 -4.30 3.05 -17.67
C GLU A 83 -3.31 1.95 -17.25
N TYR A 84 -3.36 1.49 -15.99
CA TYR A 84 -2.47 0.45 -15.44
C TYR A 84 -3.24 -0.82 -15.11
N ASP A 85 -2.55 -1.95 -15.13
CA ASP A 85 -3.13 -3.26 -14.81
C ASP A 85 -3.04 -3.60 -13.31
N GLY A 86 -2.16 -2.91 -12.57
CA GLY A 86 -2.02 -3.12 -11.14
C GLY A 86 -0.94 -2.26 -10.48
N ILE A 87 -0.62 -2.64 -9.24
CA ILE A 87 0.42 -2.01 -8.42
C ILE A 87 1.63 -2.94 -8.35
N ARG A 88 2.81 -2.38 -8.61
CA ARG A 88 4.11 -3.01 -8.44
C ARG A 88 4.75 -2.47 -7.17
N LEU A 89 5.20 -3.38 -6.31
CA LEU A 89 5.94 -3.07 -5.09
C LEU A 89 7.36 -3.63 -5.19
N ARG A 90 8.36 -2.83 -4.79
CA ARG A 90 9.71 -3.32 -4.56
C ARG A 90 9.92 -3.48 -3.06
N VAL A 91 10.05 -4.72 -2.57
CA VAL A 91 10.02 -5.01 -1.14
C VAL A 91 11.15 -5.93 -0.70
N LYS A 92 11.61 -5.75 0.55
CA LYS A 92 12.42 -6.72 1.30
C LYS A 92 11.71 -6.96 2.62
N ALA A 93 11.36 -8.20 2.92
CA ALA A 93 10.54 -8.50 4.09
C ALA A 93 11.06 -9.73 4.85
N ASP A 94 10.30 -10.15 5.84
CA ASP A 94 10.58 -11.21 6.81
C ASP A 94 9.98 -12.59 6.43
N GLY A 95 9.50 -12.74 5.19
CA GLY A 95 8.84 -13.95 4.72
C GLY A 95 7.40 -14.13 5.22
N ARG A 96 6.83 -13.13 5.91
CA ARG A 96 5.40 -13.13 6.28
C ARG A 96 4.54 -12.68 5.11
N ARG A 97 3.23 -12.94 5.23
CA ARG A 97 2.23 -12.49 4.27
C ARG A 97 1.75 -11.11 4.66
N TYR A 98 1.72 -10.20 3.70
CA TYR A 98 1.22 -8.85 3.86
C TYR A 98 0.00 -8.62 2.99
N THR A 99 -0.74 -7.55 3.29
CA THR A 99 -1.88 -7.12 2.50
C THR A 99 -1.66 -5.70 2.01
N TRP A 100 -1.79 -5.51 0.70
CA TRP A 100 -1.94 -4.18 0.12
C TRP A 100 -3.42 -3.81 0.07
N GLN A 101 -3.72 -2.59 0.47
CA GLN A 101 -5.08 -2.09 0.56
C GLN A 101 -5.26 -0.82 -0.27
N LEU A 102 -6.37 -0.75 -0.97
CA LEU A 102 -6.84 0.44 -1.67
C LEU A 102 -8.20 0.86 -1.13
N GLN A 103 -8.47 2.16 -1.05
CA GLN A 103 -9.82 2.69 -0.89
C GLN A 103 -10.12 3.62 -2.05
N THR A 104 -11.39 3.62 -2.46
CA THR A 104 -11.93 4.56 -3.44
C THR A 104 -13.05 5.39 -2.79
N GLY A 105 -13.78 6.16 -3.60
CA GLY A 105 -15.03 6.81 -3.17
C GLY A 105 -16.17 5.85 -2.85
N GLU A 106 -16.00 4.55 -3.13
CA GLU A 106 -17.06 3.55 -3.06
C GLU A 106 -17.58 3.29 -1.64
N ARG A 107 -18.89 3.05 -1.53
CA ARG A 107 -19.57 2.88 -0.25
C ARG A 107 -20.61 1.76 -0.32
N TYR A 108 -20.50 0.82 0.62
CA TYR A 108 -21.49 -0.23 0.80
C TYR A 108 -22.20 -0.07 2.15
N ARG A 109 -23.53 0.08 2.12
CA ARG A 109 -24.38 0.31 3.31
C ARG A 109 -23.88 1.45 4.22
N GLY A 110 -23.37 2.52 3.62
CA GLY A 110 -22.86 3.71 4.33
C GLY A 110 -21.42 3.58 4.85
N PHE A 111 -20.78 2.42 4.73
CA PHE A 111 -19.37 2.22 5.08
C PHE A 111 -18.48 2.36 3.84
N ARG A 112 -17.28 2.91 4.02
CA ARG A 112 -16.25 2.90 2.97
C ARG A 112 -15.84 1.46 2.67
N VAL A 113 -15.78 1.11 1.38
CA VAL A 113 -15.26 -0.19 0.93
C VAL A 113 -13.74 -0.14 0.91
N SER A 114 -13.10 -1.11 1.54
CA SER A 114 -11.66 -1.34 1.40
C SER A 114 -11.43 -2.50 0.45
N TYR A 115 -10.52 -2.34 -0.49
CA TYR A 115 -10.13 -3.37 -1.44
C TYR A 115 -8.81 -3.96 -0.98
N TRP A 116 -8.77 -5.27 -0.73
CA TRP A 116 -7.60 -5.96 -0.20
C TRP A 116 -7.03 -6.91 -1.24
N ALA A 117 -5.70 -6.97 -1.32
CA ALA A 117 -4.97 -8.00 -2.03
C ALA A 117 -3.81 -8.48 -1.14
N GLU A 118 -3.79 -9.78 -0.85
CA GLU A 118 -2.71 -10.42 -0.11
C GLU A 118 -1.54 -10.75 -1.03
N PHE A 119 -0.32 -10.65 -0.52
CA PHE A 119 0.89 -11.09 -1.21
C PHE A 119 1.88 -11.74 -0.24
N ASP A 120 2.53 -12.81 -0.71
CA ASP A 120 3.59 -13.49 0.01
C ASP A 120 4.93 -12.79 -0.25
N THR A 121 5.85 -12.85 0.72
CA THR A 121 7.17 -12.23 0.62
C THR A 121 8.29 -13.26 0.77
N LEU A 122 9.50 -12.88 0.35
CA LEU A 122 10.72 -13.65 0.57
C LEU A 122 11.47 -13.06 1.78
N ASP A 123 11.99 -13.93 2.64
CA ASP A 123 12.75 -13.52 3.82
C ASP A 123 14.13 -12.99 3.43
N GLY A 124 14.45 -11.78 3.86
CA GLY A 124 15.79 -11.20 3.78
C GLY A 124 16.26 -10.79 2.38
N GLU A 125 15.44 -10.95 1.34
CA GLU A 125 15.79 -10.63 -0.05
C GLU A 125 14.86 -9.58 -0.64
N TRP A 126 15.44 -8.68 -1.42
CA TRP A 126 14.65 -7.73 -2.19
C TRP A 126 13.97 -8.45 -3.35
N SER A 127 12.63 -8.40 -3.43
CA SER A 127 11.81 -8.93 -4.51
C SER A 127 10.88 -7.86 -5.12
N THR A 128 10.34 -8.14 -6.31
CA THR A 128 9.31 -7.31 -6.95
C THR A 128 8.00 -8.07 -6.91
N VAL A 129 6.94 -7.42 -6.43
CA VAL A 129 5.60 -8.00 -6.28
C VAL A 129 4.64 -7.22 -7.16
N ASP A 130 4.12 -7.88 -8.18
CA ASP A 130 3.05 -7.35 -9.03
C ASP A 130 1.69 -7.81 -8.50
N ILE A 131 0.84 -6.83 -8.17
CA ILE A 131 -0.51 -7.03 -7.64
C ILE A 131 -1.50 -6.50 -8.67
N PRO A 132 -2.05 -7.38 -9.55
CA PRO A 132 -3.08 -6.99 -10.51
C PRO A 132 -4.32 -6.43 -9.80
N PHE A 133 -4.96 -5.42 -10.39
CA PHE A 133 -6.22 -4.88 -9.85
C PHE A 133 -7.32 -5.96 -9.75
N SER A 134 -7.29 -6.97 -10.62
CA SER A 134 -8.21 -8.11 -10.57
C SER A 134 -8.06 -9.03 -9.35
N ARG A 135 -6.95 -8.94 -8.59
CA ARG A 135 -6.77 -9.68 -7.32
C ARG A 135 -7.42 -9.01 -6.13
N PHE A 136 -7.79 -7.74 -6.24
CA PHE A 136 -8.39 -7.01 -5.14
C PHE A 136 -9.83 -7.46 -4.93
N TYR A 137 -10.15 -7.78 -3.68
CA TYR A 137 -11.53 -8.06 -3.29
C TYR A 137 -12.06 -6.97 -2.35
N PRO A 138 -13.33 -6.56 -2.52
CA PRO A 138 -13.96 -5.59 -1.64
C PRO A 138 -14.25 -6.20 -0.27
N GLN A 139 -14.11 -5.39 0.78
CA GLN A 139 -14.51 -5.73 2.14
C GLN A 139 -14.96 -4.51 2.94
N ILE A 140 -15.78 -4.76 3.96
CA ILE A 140 -16.14 -3.78 4.98
C ILE A 140 -15.94 -4.38 6.36
N ARG A 141 -15.17 -3.71 7.23
CA ARG A 141 -14.97 -4.13 8.63
C ARG A 141 -14.59 -5.62 8.78
N GLY A 142 -13.72 -6.12 7.90
CA GLY A 142 -13.26 -7.53 7.88
C GLY A 142 -14.21 -8.52 7.20
N TYR A 143 -15.37 -8.08 6.71
CA TYR A 143 -16.28 -8.93 5.94
C TYR A 143 -16.04 -8.73 4.45
N LYS A 144 -15.58 -9.79 3.77
CA LYS A 144 -15.47 -9.84 2.31
C LYS A 144 -16.84 -9.69 1.66
N LEU A 145 -16.90 -8.92 0.60
CA LEU A 145 -18.08 -8.70 -0.24
C LEU A 145 -17.89 -9.39 -1.59
N ASP A 146 -18.99 -9.69 -2.27
CA ASP A 146 -18.98 -10.20 -3.65
C ASP A 146 -18.71 -9.09 -4.68
N GLY A 147 -18.85 -7.82 -4.28
CA GLY A 147 -18.71 -6.64 -5.12
C GLY A 147 -18.89 -5.34 -4.32
N PRO A 148 -18.72 -4.17 -4.96
CA PRO A 148 -18.34 -4.00 -6.37
C PRO A 148 -16.85 -4.27 -6.63
N GLU A 149 -16.47 -4.38 -7.89
CA GLU A 149 -15.06 -4.45 -8.30
C GLU A 149 -14.34 -3.12 -8.04
N LEU A 150 -13.01 -3.17 -7.96
CA LEU A 150 -12.18 -1.98 -7.77
C LEU A 150 -12.26 -1.06 -8.99
N ASP A 151 -12.65 0.20 -8.77
CA ASP A 151 -12.47 1.28 -9.74
C ASP A 151 -11.10 1.94 -9.53
N SER A 152 -10.15 1.65 -10.42
CA SER A 152 -8.77 2.18 -10.34
C SER A 152 -8.66 3.64 -10.75
N SER A 153 -9.71 4.27 -11.31
CA SER A 153 -9.69 5.69 -11.69
C SER A 153 -9.83 6.64 -10.49
N GLY A 154 -10.25 6.12 -9.35
CA GLY A 154 -10.64 6.90 -8.17
C GLY A 154 -10.01 6.42 -6.87
N ILE A 155 -8.72 6.04 -6.89
CA ILE A 155 -8.00 5.63 -5.68
C ILE A 155 -7.79 6.85 -4.78
N THR A 156 -8.06 6.66 -3.48
CA THR A 156 -8.02 7.73 -2.47
C THR A 156 -7.16 7.44 -1.25
N GLU A 157 -6.86 6.18 -0.95
CA GLU A 157 -5.98 5.79 0.16
C GLU A 157 -5.22 4.52 -0.24
N LEU A 158 -3.93 4.47 0.11
CA LEU A 158 -3.13 3.26 0.08
C LEU A 158 -2.93 2.77 1.52
N GLY A 159 -2.82 1.47 1.71
CA GLY A 159 -2.46 0.89 2.98
C GLY A 159 -1.63 -0.37 2.86
N LEU A 160 -0.74 -0.58 3.82
CA LEU A 160 0.04 -1.79 4.00
C LEU A 160 -0.29 -2.38 5.36
N TYR A 161 -0.60 -3.67 5.39
CA TYR A 161 -1.04 -4.38 6.59
C TYR A 161 -0.22 -5.65 6.79
N ILE A 162 0.00 -5.96 8.06
CA ILE A 162 0.30 -7.30 8.53
C ILE A 162 -0.94 -7.80 9.30
N TYR A 163 -1.59 -8.85 8.78
CA TYR A 163 -2.76 -9.48 9.41
C TYR A 163 -2.83 -10.97 9.03
N ASP A 164 -1.71 -11.67 9.18
CA ASP A 164 -1.52 -13.06 8.77
C ASP A 164 -1.93 -14.10 9.85
N GLY A 165 -2.49 -13.63 10.96
CA GLY A 165 -2.90 -14.48 12.08
C GLY A 165 -1.75 -15.07 12.90
N LYS A 166 -0.53 -14.49 12.82
CA LYS A 166 0.63 -14.94 13.60
C LYS A 166 1.02 -13.92 14.67
N ASP A 167 1.47 -14.41 15.82
CA ASP A 167 2.12 -13.59 16.85
C ASP A 167 3.61 -13.41 16.50
N GLY A 168 4.17 -12.28 16.90
CA GLY A 168 5.62 -12.05 16.87
C GLY A 168 6.04 -10.93 15.93
N PRO A 169 7.36 -10.73 15.79
CA PRO A 169 7.93 -9.59 15.09
C PRO A 169 7.60 -9.63 13.60
N PHE A 170 7.56 -8.44 13.00
CA PHE A 170 7.51 -8.28 11.56
C PHE A 170 8.36 -7.10 11.08
N GLU A 171 8.87 -7.18 9.85
CA GLU A 171 9.54 -6.08 9.15
C GLU A 171 9.33 -6.22 7.63
N LEU A 172 8.86 -5.15 7.00
CA LEU A 172 8.84 -4.97 5.56
C LEU A 172 9.42 -3.61 5.20
N ARG A 173 10.45 -3.62 4.35
CA ARG A 173 11.02 -2.45 3.69
C ARG A 173 10.44 -2.31 2.30
N LEU A 174 9.99 -1.12 1.97
CA LEU A 174 9.36 -0.77 0.72
C LEU A 174 10.23 0.29 0.05
N ASP A 175 10.87 -0.06 -1.06
CA ASP A 175 11.74 0.82 -1.84
C ASP A 175 10.91 1.68 -2.80
N SER A 176 9.87 1.10 -3.41
CA SER A 176 9.04 1.83 -4.36
C SER A 176 7.65 1.23 -4.54
N VAL A 177 6.72 2.11 -4.90
CA VAL A 177 5.34 1.79 -5.33
C VAL A 177 5.15 2.39 -6.72
N ALA A 178 4.74 1.56 -7.68
CA ALA A 178 4.48 2.02 -9.04
C ALA A 178 3.20 1.40 -9.62
N GLY A 179 2.60 2.07 -10.60
CA GLY A 179 1.69 1.42 -11.53
C GLY A 179 2.46 0.62 -12.57
N TYR A 180 1.98 -0.57 -12.91
CA TYR A 180 2.52 -1.35 -14.02
C TYR A 180 1.42 -1.71 -15.02
N SER A 181 1.81 -1.81 -16.28
CA SER A 181 0.98 -2.40 -17.34
C SER A 181 1.69 -3.66 -17.79
N GLY A 182 0.97 -4.76 -17.96
CA GLY A 182 1.52 -5.97 -18.56
C GLY A 182 1.91 -5.70 -20.00
N ASP A 183 2.89 -6.45 -20.51
CA ASP A 183 3.19 -6.48 -21.95
C ASP A 183 1.97 -7.06 -22.70
N GLY A 184 1.02 -6.20 -23.07
CA GLY A 184 -0.26 -6.66 -23.59
C GLY A 184 -1.29 -5.56 -23.84
N ARG A 185 -0.93 -4.52 -24.59
CA ARG A 185 -1.90 -3.70 -25.34
C ARG A 185 -1.43 -3.50 -26.77
#